data_AF-A0A0P9HNH2-F1
#
_entry.id   AF-A0A0P9HNH2-F1
#
_cell.length_a   1.000
_cell.length_b   1.000
_cell.length_c   1.000
_cell.angle_alpha   90.00
_cell.angle_beta   90.00
_cell.angle_gamma   90.00
#
_symmetry.space_group_name_H-M   'P 1'
#
loop_
_entity.id
_entity.type
_entity.pdbx_description
1 polymer ?
#
loop_
_entity_poly.entity_id
_entity_poly.type
_entity_poly.pdbx_seq_one_letter_code
_entity_poly.pdbx_strand_id
1 'polypeptide(L)' 'MDVLALALERAAAMLQNDKLQHFKDQRYAGWQQPFGQSVLAGEFSLASLAEHAFANELNPQAVSGRQELLEGVVNRFIYA' A
#
# COMPACT_ATOMS: atom_id res chain seq x y z
N MET A 1 -26.11 19.56 -9.40
CA MET A 1 -24.71 19.81 -8.99
C MET A 1 -23.87 18.80 -9.72
N ASP A 2 -23.35 19.18 -10.88
CA ASP A 2 -22.95 18.19 -11.90
C ASP A 2 -21.51 17.69 -11.71
N VAL A 3 -20.65 18.53 -11.13
CA VAL A 3 -19.27 18.17 -10.78
C VAL A 3 -19.24 17.03 -9.76
N LEU A 4 -20.10 17.06 -8.74
CA LEU A 4 -20.17 16.00 -7.73
C LEU A 4 -20.76 14.70 -8.29
N ALA A 5 -21.76 14.81 -9.18
CA ALA A 5 -22.33 13.65 -9.85
C ALA A 5 -21.27 12.93 -10.69
N LEU A 6 -20.52 13.68 -11.51
CA LEU A 6 -19.42 13.12 -12.31
C LEU A 6 -18.31 12.53 -11.43
N ALA A 7 -17.90 13.24 -10.37
CA ALA A 7 -16.87 12.76 -9.45
C ALA A 7 -17.26 11.43 -8.79
N LEU A 8 -18.54 11.28 -8.41
CA LEU A 8 -19.06 10.05 -7.85
C LEU A 8 -18.98 8.89 -8.85
N GLU A 9 -19.39 9.11 -10.10
CA GLU A 9 -19.31 8.09 -11.16
C GLU A 9 -17.86 7.66 -11.43
N ARG A 10 -16.93 8.62 -11.51
CA ARG A 10 -15.50 8.32 -11.75
C ARG A 10 -14.87 7.58 -10.57
N ALA A 11 -15.18 7.98 -9.35
CA ALA A 11 -14.71 7.29 -8.14
C ALA A 11 -15.27 5.86 -8.05
N ALA A 12 -16.54 5.65 -8.40
CA ALA A 12 -17.14 4.33 -8.44
C ALA A 12 -16.44 3.43 -9.47
N ALA A 13 -16.17 3.93 -10.68
CA ALA A 13 -15.41 3.18 -11.70
C ALA A 13 -13.98 2.85 -11.24
N MET A 14 -13.32 3.77 -10.53
CA MET A 14 -11.99 3.55 -9.98
C MET A 14 -11.99 2.46 -8.90
N LEU A 15 -12.97 2.45 -7.99
CA LEU A 15 -13.13 1.41 -6.97
C LEU A 15 -13.52 0.05 -7.55
N GLN A 16 -14.32 0.02 -8.61
CA GLN A 16 -14.63 -1.24 -9.31
C GLN A 16 -13.40 -1.82 -10.02
N ASN A 17 -12.44 -0.96 -10.42
CA ASN A 17 -11.21 -1.33 -11.09
C ASN A 17 -10.00 -0.92 -10.24
N ASP A 18 -9.97 -1.39 -8.98
CA ASP A 18 -9.16 -0.85 -7.88
C ASP A 18 -7.64 -1.09 -8.00
N LYS A 19 -7.04 -0.47 -9.01
CA LYS A 19 -5.59 -0.50 -9.27
C LYS A 19 -4.80 0.15 -8.13
N LEU A 20 -5.38 1.14 -7.45
CA LEU A 20 -4.73 1.84 -6.34
C LEU A 20 -4.64 0.93 -5.12
N GLN A 21 -5.72 0.25 -4.74
CA GLN A 21 -5.70 -0.70 -3.65
C GLN A 21 -4.78 -1.88 -3.96
N HIS A 22 -4.80 -2.41 -5.19
CA HIS A 22 -3.89 -3.47 -5.59
C HIS A 22 -2.41 -3.08 -5.41
N PHE A 23 -2.03 -1.86 -5.80
CA PHE A 23 -0.68 -1.34 -5.57
C PHE A 23 -0.36 -1.23 -4.08
N LYS A 24 -1.29 -0.74 -3.25
CA LYS A 24 -1.11 -0.66 -1.80
C LYS A 24 -0.91 -2.04 -1.18
N ASP A 25 -1.73 -3.02 -1.56
CA ASP A 25 -1.64 -4.39 -1.05
C ASP A 25 -0.27 -5.00 -1.39
N GLN A 26 0.20 -4.84 -2.63
CA GLN A 26 1.54 -5.27 -3.02
C GLN A 26 2.63 -4.58 -2.21
N ARG A 27 2.55 -3.25 -2.02
CA ARG A 27 3.53 -2.47 -1.28
C ARG A 27 3.66 -2.92 0.18
N TYR A 28 2.55 -3.30 0.81
CA TYR A 28 2.50 -3.70 2.21
C TYR A 28 2.39 -5.22 2.41
N ALA A 29 2.56 -6.04 1.36
CA ALA A 29 2.42 -7.49 1.43
C ALA A 29 3.34 -8.15 2.47
N GLY A 30 4.50 -7.55 2.75
CA GLY A 30 5.43 -8.03 3.79
C GLY A 30 4.81 -8.03 5.20
N TRP A 31 3.85 -7.14 5.47
CA TRP A 31 3.15 -7.11 6.76
C TRP A 31 2.17 -8.27 6.95
N GLN A 32 1.73 -8.92 5.87
CA GLN A 32 0.89 -10.11 5.94
C GLN A 32 1.71 -11.39 6.15
N GLN A 33 3.04 -11.31 6.12
CA GLN A 33 3.92 -12.45 6.39
C GLN A 33 4.06 -12.70 7.89
N PRO A 34 4.49 -13.91 8.32
CA PRO A 34 4.57 -14.27 9.73
C PRO A 34 5.31 -13.25 10.60
N PHE A 35 6.47 -12.76 10.15
CA PHE A 35 7.22 -11.73 10.87
C PHE A 35 6.41 -10.43 11.03
N GLY A 36 5.87 -9.90 9.93
CA GLY A 36 5.04 -8.69 9.96
C GLY A 36 3.83 -8.81 10.90
N GLN A 37 3.16 -9.97 10.89
CA GLN A 37 2.02 -10.25 11.77
C GLN A 37 2.43 -10.33 13.24
N SER A 38 3.51 -11.02 13.58
CA SER A 38 4.02 -11.10 14.96
C SER A 38 4.41 -9.72 15.53
N VAL A 39 4.99 -8.85 14.69
CA VAL A 39 5.27 -7.46 15.07
C VAL A 39 3.98 -6.68 15.32
N LEU A 40 2.99 -6.78 14.44
CA LEU A 40 1.69 -6.09 14.59
C LEU A 40 0.87 -6.60 15.79
N ALA A 41 1.00 -7.88 16.12
CA ALA A 41 0.37 -8.49 17.28
C ALA A 41 1.03 -8.06 18.62
N GLY A 42 2.15 -7.35 18.57
CA GLY A 42 2.87 -6.92 19.77
C GLY A 42 3.67 -8.04 20.44
N GLU A 43 3.98 -9.12 19.71
CA GLU A 43 4.76 -10.25 20.22
C GLU A 43 6.26 -9.90 20.39
N PHE A 44 6.68 -8.77 19.82
CA PHE A 44 8.02 -8.22 19.98
C PHE A 44 8.03 -7.01 20.92
N SER A 45 8.94 -7.05 21.89
CA SER A 45 9.47 -5.84 22.51
C SER A 45 10.50 -5.16 21.58
N LEU A 46 10.86 -3.90 21.85
CA LEU A 46 11.93 -3.22 21.12
C LEU A 46 13.27 -3.97 21.19
N ALA A 47 13.60 -4.57 22.34
CA ALA A 47 14.84 -5.31 22.54
C ALA A 47 14.88 -6.59 21.68
N SER A 48 13.82 -7.40 21.74
CA SER A 48 13.71 -8.63 20.94
C SER A 48 13.65 -8.33 19.43
N LEU A 49 13.07 -7.20 19.02
CA LEU A 49 13.00 -6.81 17.62
C LEU A 49 14.38 -6.41 17.08
N ALA A 50 15.16 -5.67 17.87
CA ALA A 50 16.53 -5.30 17.53
C ALA A 50 17.43 -6.53 17.38
N GLU A 51 17.34 -7.49 18.32
CA GLU A 51 18.08 -8.75 18.25
C GLU A 51 17.67 -9.57 17.02
N HIS A 52 16.36 -9.68 16.74
CA HIS A 52 15.87 -10.37 15.55
C HIS A 52 16.40 -9.74 14.26
N ALA A 53 16.44 -8.41 14.17
CA ALA A 53 16.97 -7.70 13.01
C ALA A 53 18.46 -7.97 12.80
N PHE A 54 19.24 -7.98 13.88
CA PHE A 54 20.68 -8.29 13.83
C PHE A 54 20.94 -9.76 13.45
N ALA A 55 20.27 -10.70 14.11
CA ALA A 55 20.47 -12.14 13.91
C ALA A 55 20.07 -12.62 12.51
N ASN A 56 19.10 -11.95 11.87
CA ASN A 56 18.64 -12.25 10.52
C ASN A 56 19.23 -11.31 9.46
N GLU A 57 20.20 -10.46 9.83
CA GLU A 57 20.87 -9.51 8.94
C GLU A 57 19.88 -8.70 8.09
N LEU A 58 18.79 -8.22 8.71
CA LEU A 58 17.73 -7.53 7.99
C LEU A 58 18.26 -6.24 7.35
N ASN A 59 18.23 -6.18 6.02
CA ASN A 59 18.66 -5.04 5.23
C ASN A 59 17.54 -4.58 4.26
N PRO A 60 16.44 -4.00 4.78
CA PRO A 60 15.29 -3.63 3.98
C PRO A 60 15.66 -2.57 2.93
N GLN A 61 15.31 -2.82 1.68
CA GLN A 61 15.52 -1.88 0.59
C GLN A 61 14.25 -1.07 0.34
N ALA A 62 14.40 0.24 0.18
CA ALA A 62 13.28 1.09 -0.16
C ALA A 62 12.75 0.73 -1.55
N VAL A 63 11.43 0.65 -1.67
CA VAL A 63 10.74 0.42 -2.95
C VAL A 63 10.03 1.68 -3.41
N SER A 64 10.07 1.96 -4.72
CA SER A 64 9.43 3.12 -5.34
C SER A 64 7.96 3.24 -4.95
N GLY A 65 7.52 4.46 -4.66
CA GLY A 65 6.11 4.78 -4.41
C GLY A 65 5.25 4.85 -5.67
N ARG A 66 5.88 4.85 -6.87
CA ARG A 66 5.20 4.94 -8.17
C ARG A 66 4.20 6.11 -8.29
N GLN A 67 4.48 7.23 -7.62
CA GLN A 67 3.54 8.35 -7.51
C GLN A 67 3.05 8.84 -8.88
N GLU A 68 3.97 9.12 -9.80
CA GLU A 68 3.67 9.65 -11.13
C GLU A 68 2.83 8.66 -11.95
N LEU A 69 3.11 7.36 -11.82
CA LEU A 69 2.33 6.30 -12.45
C LEU A 69 0.89 6.27 -11.91
N LEU A 70 0.72 6.38 -10.58
CA LEU A 70 -0.58 6.33 -9.91
C LEU A 70 -1.40 7.59 -10.19
N GLU A 71 -0.78 8.77 -10.26
CA GLU A 71 -1.41 9.99 -10.76
C GLU A 71 -1.92 9.79 -12.20
N GLY A 72 -1.12 9.15 -13.05
CA GLY A 72 -1.55 8.74 -14.39
C GLY A 72 -2.72 7.75 -14.41
N VAL A 73 -2.84 6.86 -13.40
CA VAL A 73 -4.01 5.98 -13.23
C VAL A 73 -5.25 6.80 -12.94
N VAL A 74 -5.19 7.72 -11.98
CA VAL A 74 -6.31 8.59 -11.60
C VAL A 74 -6.77 9.45 -12.78
N ASN A 75 -5.85 10.07 -13.51
CA ASN A 75 -6.18 10.89 -14.67
C ASN A 75 -6.95 10.10 -15.75
N ARG A 76 -6.64 8.82 -15.96
CA ARG A 76 -7.40 7.99 -16.91
C ARG A 76 -8.85 7.78 -16.49
N PHE A 77 -9.18 7.74 -15.19
CA PHE A 77 -10.57 7.65 -14.75
C PHE A 77 -11.31 9.00 -14.83
N ILE A 78 -10.58 10.12 -14.68
CA ILE A 78 -11.17 11.46 -14.77
C ILE A 78 -11.52 11.82 -16.22
N TYR A 79 -10.61 11.53 -17.16
CA TYR A 79 -10.69 12.04 -18.53
C TYR A 79 -11.06 11.02 -19.61
N ALA A 80 -11.08 9.72 -19.32
CA ALA A 80 -11.61 8.71 -20.26
C ALA A 80 -13.13 8.55 -20.11
#